data_AF-A0A0K1ITM2-F1
#
_entry.id   AF-A0A0K1ITM2-F1
#
_cell.length_a   1.000
_cell.length_b   1.000
_cell.length_c   1.000
_cell.angle_alpha   90.00
_cell.angle_beta   90.00
_cell.angle_gamma   90.00
#
_symmetry.space_group_name_H-M   'P 1'
#
loop_
_entity.id
_entity.type
_entity.pdbx_description
1 polymer ?
#
loop_
_entity_poly.entity_id
_entity_poly.type
_entity_poly.pdbx_seq_one_letter_code
_entity_poly.pdbx_strand_id
1 'polypeptide(L)'
;MTIGSQVSEADARRLPLSETRVLLGVGLAIALVAGLVFRVVGQLVLVPSRPLVTAVVFALTVPAMWALAVGVFRWRGLSGGAKREAAALLVVPGMLVDAVSTALFSLVYPNMGLEAAGLFGGLLLLAYATVLVAGFVGQ
;
A
#
# COMPACT_ATOMS: atom_id res chain seq x y z
N MET A 1 20.38 1.17 -37.48
CA MET A 1 20.93 1.89 -36.31
C MET A 1 19.74 2.47 -35.55
N THR A 2 19.08 1.68 -34.70
CA THR A 2 17.77 2.03 -34.10
C THR A 2 17.61 1.51 -32.66
N ILE A 3 18.71 1.25 -31.96
CA ILE A 3 18.69 0.80 -30.55
C ILE A 3 18.84 1.99 -29.58
N GLY A 4 19.44 3.10 -30.03
CA GLY A 4 19.73 4.25 -29.17
C GLY A 4 18.51 5.12 -28.77
N SER A 5 17.47 5.21 -29.61
CA SER A 5 16.31 6.06 -29.32
C SER A 5 15.34 5.44 -28.30
N GLN A 6 15.19 4.12 -28.31
CA GLN A 6 14.29 3.40 -27.39
C GLN A 6 14.80 3.36 -25.94
N VAL A 7 16.12 3.36 -25.75
CA VAL A 7 16.73 3.41 -24.41
C VAL A 7 16.60 4.83 -23.82
N SER A 8 16.66 5.87 -24.65
CA SER A 8 16.54 7.26 -24.21
C SER A 8 15.09 7.65 -23.84
N GLU A 9 14.08 7.11 -24.52
CA GLU A 9 12.67 7.33 -24.17
C GLU A 9 12.24 6.60 -22.89
N ALA A 10 12.84 5.45 -22.60
CA ALA A 10 12.60 4.70 -21.37
C ALA A 10 13.17 5.40 -20.12
N ASP A 11 14.29 6.12 -20.28
CA ASP A 11 14.89 6.93 -19.21
C ASP A 11 14.13 8.25 -18.96
N ALA A 12 13.54 8.85 -20.00
CA ALA A 12 12.79 10.10 -19.88
C ALA A 12 11.45 9.96 -19.10
N ARG A 13 11.00 8.72 -18.85
CA ARG A 13 9.70 8.43 -18.21
C ARG A 13 9.79 8.12 -16.72
N ARG A 14 10.99 8.03 -16.16
CA ARG A 14 11.22 7.62 -14.76
C ARG A 14 11.24 8.82 -13.84
N LEU A 15 10.63 8.67 -12.67
CA LEU A 15 10.74 9.64 -11.58
C LEU A 15 12.21 9.87 -11.21
N PRO A 16 12.60 11.12 -10.89
CA PRO A 16 13.96 11.40 -10.47
C PRO A 16 14.29 10.60 -9.19
N LEU A 17 15.55 10.17 -9.04
CA LEU A 17 15.99 9.29 -7.96
C LEU A 17 15.67 9.83 -6.56
N SER A 18 15.65 11.15 -6.38
CA SER A 18 15.24 11.80 -5.12
C SER A 18 13.77 11.54 -4.81
N GLU A 19 12.88 11.70 -5.80
CA GLU A 19 11.44 11.50 -5.65
C GLU A 19 11.14 10.03 -5.37
N THR A 20 11.83 9.13 -6.08
CA THR A 20 11.73 7.68 -5.88
C THR A 20 12.06 7.28 -4.44
N ARG A 21 13.19 7.78 -3.90
CA ARG A 21 13.59 7.51 -2.51
C ARG A 21 12.56 8.04 -1.51
N VAL A 22 11.99 9.20 -1.79
CA VAL A 22 11.00 9.81 -0.89
C VAL A 22 9.69 9.03 -0.91
N LEU A 23 9.20 8.60 -2.08
CA LEU A 23 7.99 7.78 -2.19
C LEU A 23 8.16 6.42 -1.52
N LEU A 24 9.34 5.80 -1.65
CA LEU A 24 9.69 4.58 -0.92
C LEU A 24 9.66 4.80 0.60
N GLY A 25 10.25 5.91 1.06
CA GLY A 25 10.24 6.27 2.48
C GLY A 25 8.83 6.54 3.02
N VAL A 26 7.99 7.23 2.24
CA VAL A 26 6.59 7.49 2.59
C VAL A 26 5.80 6.19 2.64
N GLY A 27 5.93 5.32 1.64
CA GLY A 27 5.29 4.01 1.61
C GLY A 27 5.68 3.15 2.82
N LEU A 28 6.97 3.11 3.15
CA LEU A 28 7.48 2.43 4.33
C LEU A 28 6.90 3.03 5.62
N ALA A 29 6.89 4.36 5.76
CA ALA A 29 6.36 5.03 6.94
C ALA A 29 4.86 4.73 7.12
N ILE A 30 4.07 4.77 6.04
CA ILE A 30 2.65 4.44 6.06
C ILE A 30 2.45 2.99 6.50
N ALA A 31 3.24 2.05 5.98
CA ALA A 31 3.14 0.64 6.36
C ALA A 31 3.48 0.42 7.84
N LEU A 32 4.53 1.06 8.35
CA LEU A 32 4.89 0.97 9.78
C LEU A 32 3.81 1.55 10.69
N VAL A 33 3.24 2.70 10.32
CA VAL A 33 2.13 3.32 11.06
C VAL A 33 0.89 2.43 11.00
N ALA A 34 0.53 1.91 9.83
CA ALA A 34 -0.61 1.00 9.67
C ALA A 34 -0.41 -0.28 10.50
N GLY A 35 0.76 -0.90 10.44
CA GLY A 35 1.10 -2.07 11.26
C GLY A 35 1.00 -1.76 12.75
N LEU A 36 1.46 -0.59 13.21
CA LEU A 36 1.30 -0.17 14.60
C LEU A 36 -0.18 0.00 14.98
N VAL A 37 -0.99 0.61 14.11
CA VAL A 37 -2.44 0.73 14.31
C VAL A 37 -3.10 -0.63 14.41
N PHE A 38 -2.76 -1.58 13.54
CA PHE A 38 -3.26 -2.96 13.63
C PHE A 38 -2.79 -3.66 14.90
N ARG A 39 -1.59 -3.38 15.38
CA ARG A 39 -1.10 -3.95 16.65
C ARG A 39 -1.93 -3.51 17.86
N VAL A 40 -2.44 -2.29 17.85
CA VAL A 40 -3.24 -1.73 18.96
C VAL A 40 -4.73 -2.05 18.78
N VAL A 41 -5.26 -1.81 17.58
CA VAL A 41 -6.71 -1.80 17.31
C VAL A 41 -7.14 -3.06 16.56
N GLY A 42 -6.22 -3.83 15.96
CA GLY A 42 -6.55 -4.97 15.11
C GLY A 42 -7.38 -6.05 15.79
N GLN A 43 -7.18 -6.28 17.09
CA GLN A 43 -8.00 -7.19 17.90
C GLN A 43 -9.50 -6.81 17.95
N LEU A 44 -9.84 -5.54 17.70
CA LEU A 44 -11.22 -5.05 17.67
C LEU A 44 -11.82 -5.09 16.25
N VAL A 45 -10.96 -5.03 15.25
CA VAL A 45 -11.30 -4.74 13.85
C VAL A 45 -11.38 -6.01 13.02
N LEU A 46 -10.51 -6.98 13.30
CA LEU A 46 -10.42 -8.26 12.59
C LEU A 46 -10.85 -9.40 13.51
N VAL A 47 -12.16 -9.47 13.77
CA VAL A 47 -12.75 -10.48 14.67
C VAL A 47 -13.61 -11.44 13.84
N PRO A 48 -13.22 -12.73 13.72
CA PRO A 48 -14.01 -13.73 12.99
C PRO A 48 -15.44 -13.85 13.52
N SER A 49 -15.63 -13.67 14.83
CA SER A 49 -16.94 -13.71 15.51
C SER A 49 -17.87 -12.54 15.15
N ARG A 50 -17.38 -11.49 14.47
CA ARG A 50 -18.17 -10.30 14.08
C ARG A 50 -17.96 -9.98 12.60
N PRO A 51 -18.51 -10.79 11.68
CA PRO A 51 -18.27 -10.63 10.23
C PRO A 51 -18.74 -9.27 9.69
N LEU A 52 -19.77 -8.67 10.29
CA LEU A 52 -20.24 -7.32 9.94
C LEU A 52 -19.17 -6.23 10.18
N VAL A 53 -18.45 -6.30 11.31
CA VAL A 53 -17.39 -5.32 11.61
C VAL A 53 -16.26 -5.46 10.61
N THR A 54 -15.79 -6.68 10.37
CA THR A 54 -14.76 -6.98 9.37
C THR A 54 -15.19 -6.51 7.98
N ALA A 55 -16.43 -6.74 7.56
CA ALA A 55 -16.93 -6.31 6.26
C ALA A 55 -16.95 -4.78 6.13
N VAL A 56 -17.38 -4.05 7.17
CA VAL A 56 -17.33 -2.57 7.19
C VAL A 56 -15.89 -2.09 7.07
N VAL A 57 -14.94 -2.73 7.75
CA VAL A 57 -13.52 -2.36 7.67
C VAL A 57 -13.00 -2.54 6.24
N PHE A 58 -13.26 -3.69 5.62
CA PHE A 58 -12.90 -3.93 4.21
C PHE A 58 -13.51 -2.87 3.29
N ALA A 59 -14.80 -2.56 3.46
CA ALA A 59 -15.50 -1.58 2.67
C ALA A 59 -14.95 -0.15 2.86
N LEU A 60 -14.52 0.22 4.08
CA LEU A 60 -13.93 1.52 4.39
C LEU A 60 -12.46 1.63 3.97
N THR A 61 -11.73 0.51 3.92
CA THR A 61 -10.34 0.49 3.48
C THR A 61 -10.20 0.94 2.03
N VAL A 62 -11.14 0.59 1.14
CA VAL A 62 -11.10 1.03 -0.26
C VAL A 62 -11.12 2.57 -0.40
N PRO A 63 -12.14 3.31 0.08
CA PRO A 63 -12.15 4.76 -0.03
C PRO A 63 -11.01 5.41 0.76
N ALA A 64 -10.61 4.85 1.92
CA ALA A 64 -9.49 5.37 2.71
C ALA A 64 -8.17 5.29 1.94
N MET A 65 -7.84 4.12 1.38
CA MET A 65 -6.60 3.91 0.64
C MET A 65 -6.59 4.65 -0.70
N TRP A 66 -7.75 4.76 -1.36
CA TRP A 66 -7.90 5.59 -2.54
C TRP A 66 -7.63 7.07 -2.24
N ALA A 67 -8.26 7.60 -1.18
CA ALA A 67 -8.05 8.98 -0.76
C ALA A 67 -6.60 9.24 -0.36
N LEU A 68 -5.96 8.29 0.33
CA LEU A 68 -4.54 8.36 0.66
C LEU A 68 -3.67 8.40 -0.61
N ALA A 69 -3.90 7.49 -1.56
CA ALA A 69 -3.15 7.46 -2.82
C ALA A 69 -3.29 8.78 -3.60
N VAL A 70 -4.54 9.23 -3.81
CA VAL A 70 -4.83 10.50 -4.49
C VAL A 70 -4.23 11.69 -3.73
N GLY A 71 -4.30 11.68 -2.40
CA GLY A 71 -3.70 12.71 -1.54
C GLY A 71 -2.20 12.81 -1.75
N VAL A 72 -1.48 11.68 -1.76
CA VAL A 72 -0.04 11.65 -2.02
C VAL A 72 0.28 12.11 -3.45
N PHE A 73 -0.48 11.64 -4.45
CA PHE A 73 -0.26 12.06 -5.85
C PHE A 73 -0.47 13.57 -6.03
N ARG A 74 -1.50 14.14 -5.39
CA ARG A 74 -1.76 15.59 -5.40
C ARG A 74 -0.68 16.38 -4.68
N TRP A 75 -0.24 15.91 -3.51
CA TRP A 75 0.82 16.55 -2.75
C TRP A 75 2.14 16.61 -3.54
N ARG A 76 2.42 15.58 -4.34
CA ARG A 76 3.60 15.51 -5.22
C ARG A 76 3.40 16.09 -6.61
N GLY A 77 2.21 16.60 -6.94
CA GLY A 77 1.93 17.17 -8.26
C GLY A 77 2.09 16.18 -9.42
N LEU A 78 1.87 14.89 -9.17
CA LEU A 78 2.13 13.84 -10.16
C LEU A 78 0.99 13.76 -11.18
N SER A 79 1.34 13.74 -12.47
CA SER A 79 0.40 13.62 -13.59
C SER A 79 0.73 12.45 -14.53
N GLY A 80 -0.29 11.81 -15.09
CA GLY A 80 -0.13 10.79 -16.13
C GLY A 80 0.72 9.58 -15.69
N GLY A 81 1.74 9.25 -16.46
CA GLY A 81 2.58 8.05 -16.25
C GLY A 81 3.30 7.99 -14.90
N ALA A 82 3.61 9.15 -14.31
CA ALA A 82 4.30 9.25 -13.02
C ALA A 82 3.46 8.75 -11.84
N LYS A 83 2.12 8.80 -11.94
CA LYS A 83 1.22 8.25 -10.91
C LYS A 83 1.35 6.73 -10.77
N ARG A 84 1.58 6.02 -11.88
CA ARG A 84 1.74 4.55 -11.89
C ARG A 84 3.03 4.14 -11.19
N GLU A 85 4.13 4.81 -11.51
CA GLU A 85 5.42 4.56 -10.88
C GLU A 85 5.36 4.91 -9.39
N ALA A 86 4.75 6.04 -9.04
CA ALA A 86 4.58 6.42 -7.64
C ALA A 86 3.71 5.46 -6.84
N ALA A 87 2.62 4.94 -7.42
CA ALA A 87 1.79 3.93 -6.78
C ALA A 87 2.59 2.66 -6.47
N ALA A 88 3.41 2.18 -7.41
CA ALA A 88 4.28 1.04 -7.18
C ALA A 88 5.29 1.33 -6.06
N LEU A 89 5.94 2.50 -6.08
CA LEU A 89 6.94 2.89 -5.09
C LEU A 89 6.34 3.11 -3.68
N LEU A 90 5.09 3.53 -3.57
CA LEU A 90 4.36 3.61 -2.31
C LEU A 90 4.06 2.23 -1.71
N VAL A 91 3.77 1.26 -2.56
CA VAL A 91 3.22 -0.04 -2.16
C VAL A 91 4.31 -1.07 -1.88
N VAL A 92 5.33 -1.16 -2.73
CA VAL A 92 6.41 -2.16 -2.65
C VAL A 92 7.08 -2.25 -1.27
N PRO A 93 7.56 -1.15 -0.65
CA PRO A 93 8.21 -1.24 0.66
C PRO A 93 7.25 -1.71 1.76
N GLY A 94 5.99 -1.28 1.69
CA GLY A 94 4.95 -1.76 2.61
C GLY A 94 4.70 -3.25 2.46
N MET A 95 4.56 -3.74 1.23
CA MET A 95 4.40 -5.17 0.95
C MET A 95 5.54 -6.02 1.53
N LEU A 96 6.78 -5.54 1.49
CA LEU A 96 7.93 -6.25 2.06
C LEU A 96 7.83 -6.36 3.59
N VAL A 97 7.52 -5.25 4.27
CA VAL A 97 7.34 -5.24 5.73
C VAL A 97 6.15 -6.12 6.13
N ASP A 98 5.06 -6.05 5.38
CA ASP A 98 3.84 -6.78 5.65
C ASP A 98 3.98 -8.28 5.37
N ALA A 99 4.79 -8.68 4.39
CA ALA A 99 5.10 -10.08 4.16
C ALA A 99 5.82 -10.69 5.38
N VAL A 100 6.81 -9.97 5.93
CA VAL A 100 7.50 -10.38 7.17
C VAL A 100 6.53 -10.37 8.36
N SER A 101 5.70 -9.32 8.47
CA SER A 101 4.74 -9.17 9.57
C SER A 101 3.66 -10.24 9.56
N THR A 102 3.23 -10.68 8.38
CA THR A 102 2.26 -11.76 8.20
C THR A 102 2.91 -13.13 8.41
N ALA A 103 4.17 -13.32 7.97
CA ALA A 103 4.91 -14.55 8.24
C ALA A 103 5.17 -14.75 9.74
N LEU A 104 5.41 -13.66 10.46
CA LEU A 104 5.64 -13.65 11.91
C LEU A 104 4.41 -13.14 12.67
N PHE A 105 3.19 -13.40 12.16
CA PHE A 105 1.95 -12.79 12.65
C PHE A 105 1.78 -12.91 14.17
N SER A 106 1.96 -14.09 14.76
CA SER A 106 1.82 -14.28 16.21
C SER A 106 2.85 -13.52 17.03
N LEU A 107 4.02 -13.21 16.48
CA LEU A 107 5.09 -12.46 17.14
C LEU A 107 4.85 -10.94 17.03
N VAL A 108 4.38 -10.48 15.87
CA VAL A 108 4.15 -9.05 15.59
C VAL A 108 2.80 -8.58 16.15
N TYR A 109 1.79 -9.44 16.08
CA TYR A 109 0.40 -9.21 16.50
C TYR A 109 -0.06 -10.23 17.55
N PRO A 110 0.60 -10.30 18.73
CA PRO A 110 0.25 -11.27 19.77
C PRO A 110 -1.17 -11.07 20.33
N ASN A 111 -1.75 -9.88 20.13
CA ASN A 111 -3.10 -9.53 20.58
C ASN A 111 -4.21 -10.07 19.64
N MET A 112 -3.86 -10.65 18.49
CA MET A 112 -4.81 -11.12 17.49
C MET A 112 -4.74 -12.65 17.39
N GLY A 113 -5.89 -13.30 17.38
CA GLY A 113 -5.96 -14.74 17.16
C GLY A 113 -5.43 -15.13 15.78
N LEU A 114 -4.81 -16.31 15.68
CA LEU A 114 -4.30 -16.86 14.41
C LEU A 114 -5.37 -16.93 13.30
N GLU A 115 -6.63 -17.11 13.69
CA GLU A 115 -7.79 -17.11 12.79
C GLU A 115 -7.97 -15.77 12.04
N ALA A 116 -7.48 -14.66 12.60
CA ALA A 116 -7.54 -13.33 11.97
C ALA A 116 -6.43 -13.10 10.93
N ALA A 117 -5.40 -13.96 10.87
CA ALA A 117 -4.27 -13.77 9.97
C ALA A 117 -4.69 -13.78 8.49
N GLY A 118 -5.65 -14.64 8.12
CA GLY A 118 -6.20 -14.67 6.76
C GLY A 118 -6.96 -13.39 6.39
N LEU A 119 -7.76 -12.85 7.32
CA LEU A 119 -8.48 -11.59 7.13
C LEU A 119 -7.51 -10.40 7.07
N PHE A 120 -6.47 -10.41 7.89
CA PHE A 120 -5.41 -9.41 7.87
C PHE A 120 -4.71 -9.38 6.51
N GLY A 121 -4.21 -10.53 6.03
CA GLY A 121 -3.56 -10.64 4.73
C GLY A 121 -4.49 -10.22 3.58
N GLY A 122 -5.76 -10.60 3.63
CA GLY A 122 -6.76 -10.17 2.65
C GLY A 122 -6.99 -8.66 2.64
N LEU A 123 -7.02 -8.04 3.82
CA LEU A 123 -7.18 -6.59 3.96
C LEU A 123 -5.97 -5.82 3.41
N LEU A 124 -4.76 -6.33 3.67
CA LEU A 124 -3.53 -5.77 3.11
C LEU A 124 -3.52 -5.84 1.59
N LEU A 125 -3.86 -7.01 1.02
CA LEU A 125 -3.99 -7.17 -0.43
C LEU A 125 -5.00 -6.19 -1.03
N LEU A 126 -6.16 -6.01 -0.39
CA LEU A 126 -7.17 -5.05 -0.82
C LEU A 126 -6.65 -3.61 -0.76
N ALA A 127 -5.96 -3.24 0.31
CA ALA A 127 -5.37 -1.92 0.47
C ALA A 127 -4.36 -1.62 -0.65
N TYR A 128 -3.45 -2.57 -0.90
CA TYR A 128 -2.44 -2.44 -1.95
C TYR A 128 -3.03 -2.41 -3.35
N ALA A 129 -3.96 -3.31 -3.65
CA ALA A 129 -4.67 -3.31 -4.92
C ALA A 129 -5.36 -1.96 -5.16
N THR A 130 -5.99 -1.39 -4.14
CA THR A 130 -6.67 -0.09 -4.25
C THR A 130 -5.69 1.04 -4.58
N VAL A 131 -4.54 1.11 -3.91
CA VAL A 131 -3.51 2.14 -4.20
C VAL A 131 -2.97 1.99 -5.61
N LEU A 132 -2.70 0.75 -6.05
CA LEU A 132 -2.25 0.49 -7.41
C LEU A 132 -3.31 0.91 -8.42
N VAL A 133 -4.56 0.46 -8.27
CA VAL A 133 -5.67 0.84 -9.16
C VAL A 133 -5.84 2.35 -9.21
N ALA A 134 -5.74 3.07 -8.08
CA ALA A 134 -5.77 4.53 -8.08
C ALA A 134 -4.67 5.16 -8.94
N GLY A 135 -3.45 4.61 -8.92
CA GLY A 135 -2.34 5.04 -9.77
C GLY A 135 -2.53 4.73 -11.26
N PHE A 136 -3.26 3.67 -11.60
CA PHE A 136 -3.53 3.30 -13.00
C PHE A 136 -4.76 3.98 -13.59
N VAL A 137 -5.82 4.17 -12.79
CA VAL A 137 -7.14 4.67 -13.22
C VAL A 137 -7.29 6.17 -13.01
N GLY A 138 -6.63 6.74 -12.00
CA GLY A 138 -6.66 8.18 -11.74
C GLY A 138 -5.90 8.95 -12.81
N GLN A 139 -6.48 9.11 -14.01
CA GLN A 139 -5.96 9.95 -15.08
C GLN A 139 -5.91 11.41 -14.63
#